data_AF-A0A1G2W1W8-F1
#
_entry.id   AF-A0A1G2W1W8-F1
#
_cell.length_a   1.000
_cell.length_b   1.000
_cell.length_c   1.000
_cell.angle_alpha   90.00
_cell.angle_beta   90.00
_cell.angle_gamma   90.00
#
_symmetry.space_group_name_H-M   'P 1'
#
loop_
_entity.id
_entity.type
_entity.pdbx_description
1 polymer ?
#
loop_
_entity_poly.entity_id
_entity_poly.type
_entity_poly.pdbx_seq_one_letter_code
_entity_poly.pdbx_strand_id
1 'polypeptide(L)' 'MTVLSVRGPIFHSPGDEGAFYWWLKKISAVQRAANRGRNVEIQLRPGKASGDEVRELRALFHRYGMDTTDLEGL' A
#
# COMPACT_ATOMS: atom_id res chain seq x y z
N MET A 1 10.10 7.52 10.61
CA MET A 1 9.39 7.30 9.33
C MET A 1 9.31 5.80 9.11
N THR A 2 8.12 5.27 8.88
CA THR A 2 7.89 3.84 8.70
C THR A 2 7.76 3.54 7.21
N VAL A 3 8.45 2.52 6.72
CA VAL A 3 8.38 2.07 5.33
C VAL A 3 7.94 0.61 5.34
N LEU A 4 6.84 0.33 4.64
CA LEU A 4 6.39 -1.03 4.37
C LEU A 4 7.03 -1.45 3.05
N SER A 5 7.72 -2.59 3.03
CA SER A 5 8.24 -3.20 1.81
C SER A 5 7.54 -4.52 1.60
N VAL A 6 6.53 -4.51 0.73
CA VAL A 6 5.67 -5.66 0.49
C VAL A 6 5.90 -6.16 -0.91
N ARG A 7 5.86 -7.49 -1.10
CA ARG A 7 5.91 -8.08 -2.44
C ARG A 7 4.79 -7.47 -3.28
N GLY A 8 5.18 -6.84 -4.38
CA GLY A 8 4.27 -6.11 -5.25
C GLY A 8 3.41 -7.07 -6.07
N PRO A 9 2.21 -6.63 -6.46
CA PRO A 9 1.35 -7.41 -7.33
C PRO A 9 1.92 -7.47 -8.75
N ILE A 10 1.47 -8.46 -9.52
CA ILE A 10 1.65 -8.45 -10.97
C ILE A 10 0.51 -7.63 -11.54
N PHE A 11 0.81 -6.44 -12.06
CA PHE A 11 -0.18 -5.62 -12.74
C PHE A 11 -0.50 -6.22 -14.11
N HIS A 12 -1.78 -6.28 -14.45
CA HIS A 12 -2.24 -6.84 -15.73
C HIS A 12 -2.36 -5.81 -16.85
N SER A 13 -2.26 -4.52 -16.52
CA SER A 13 -2.19 -3.42 -17.48
C SER A 13 -1.65 -2.14 -16.83
N PRO A 14 -1.22 -1.14 -17.62
CA PRO A 14 -0.88 0.17 -17.08
C PRO A 14 -2.04 0.88 -16.35
N GLY A 15 -3.28 0.62 -16.76
CA GLY A 15 -4.47 1.17 -16.10
C GLY A 15 -4.72 0.56 -14.72
N ASP A 16 -4.43 -0.74 -14.59
CA ASP A 16 -4.50 -1.48 -13.33
C ASP A 16 -3.43 -0.98 -12.33
N GLU A 17 -2.19 -0.82 -12.80
CA GLU A 17 -1.12 -0.18 -12.02
C GLU A 17 -1.51 1.25 -11.60
N GLY A 18 -2.08 2.03 -12.51
CA GLY A 18 -2.57 3.37 -12.23
C GLY A 18 -3.65 3.41 -11.16
N ALA A 19 -4.61 2.49 -11.21
CA ALA A 19 -5.69 2.38 -10.22
C ALA A 19 -5.15 2.03 -8.82
N PHE A 20 -4.18 1.12 -8.74
CA PHE A 20 -3.50 0.77 -7.49
C PHE A 20 -2.88 2.00 -6.80
N TYR A 21 -2.05 2.74 -7.54
CA TYR A 21 -1.39 3.92 -6.99
C TYR A 21 -2.34 5.07 -6.72
N TRP A 22 -3.40 5.19 -7.52
CA TRP A 22 -4.45 6.19 -7.28
C TRP A 22 -5.17 5.93 -5.96
N TRP A 23 -5.54 4.67 -5.67
CA TRP A 23 -6.15 4.30 -4.38
C TRP A 23 -5.19 4.49 -3.21
N LEU A 24 -3.93 4.06 -3.33
CA LEU A 24 -2.92 4.30 -2.26
C LEU A 24 -2.81 5.78 -1.89
N LYS A 25 -2.81 6.67 -2.89
CA LYS A 25 -2.69 8.12 -2.68
C LYS A 25 -3.91 8.73 -1.95
N LYS A 26 -5.04 8.04 -1.92
CA LYS A 26 -6.25 8.48 -1.20
C LYS A 26 -6.21 8.17 0.30
N ILE A 27 -5.32 7.29 0.74
CA ILE A 27 -5.14 6.94 2.15
C ILE A 27 -4.22 7.99 2.79
N SER A 28 -4.74 8.78 3.73
CA SER A 28 -4.00 9.93 4.29
C SER A 28 -2.70 9.54 4.99
N ALA A 29 -2.67 8.38 5.65
CA ALA A 29 -1.49 7.78 6.26
C ALA A 29 -0.36 7.50 5.25
N VAL A 30 -0.67 7.35 3.96
CA VAL A 30 0.33 7.13 2.91
C VAL A 30 0.94 8.46 2.49
N GLN A 31 2.26 8.58 2.66
CA GLN A 31 3.01 9.73 2.19
C GLN A 31 3.46 9.56 0.73
N ARG A 32 3.93 8.37 0.39
CA ARG A 32 4.44 8.02 -0.95
C ARG A 32 4.37 6.52 -1.15
N ALA A 33 4.22 6.09 -2.40
CA ALA A 33 4.45 4.71 -2.80
C ALA A 33 5.30 4.66 -4.08
N ALA A 34 6.12 3.62 -4.22
CA ALA A 34 6.94 3.41 -5.41
C ALA A 34 7.18 1.92 -5.66
N ASN A 35 7.30 1.55 -6.94
CA ASN A 35 7.81 0.26 -7.34
C ASN A 35 9.32 0.19 -7.11
N ARG A 36 9.80 -0.88 -6.48
CA ARG A 36 11.22 -1.18 -6.30
C ARG A 36 11.48 -2.65 -6.65
N GLY A 37 11.80 -2.88 -7.91
CA GLY A 37 11.98 -4.24 -8.44
C GLY A 37 10.67 -5.02 -8.38
N ARG A 38 10.62 -6.06 -7.53
CA ARG A 38 9.43 -6.90 -7.31
C ARG A 38 8.59 -6.49 -6.11
N ASN A 39 8.99 -5.42 -5.41
CA ASN A 39 8.32 -4.94 -4.21
C ASN A 39 7.69 -3.58 -4.46
N VAL A 40 6.64 -3.28 -3.69
CA VAL A 40 6.13 -1.92 -3.53
C VAL A 40 6.62 -1.41 -2.18
N GLU A 41 7.31 -0.28 -2.21
CA GLU A 41 7.66 0.47 -1.00
C GLU A 41 6.58 1.51 -0.73
N ILE A 42 5.95 1.43 0.43
CA ILE A 42 4.92 2.37 0.88
C ILE A 42 5.47 3.10 2.09
N GLN A 43 5.71 4.39 1.92
CA GLN A 43 6.16 5.28 2.98
C GLN A 43 4.94 5.86 3.70
N LEU A 44 4.91 5.66 5.01
CA LEU A 44 3.85 6.19 5.87
C LEU A 44 4.25 7.52 6.49
N ARG A 45 3.25 8.39 6.68
CA ARG A 45 3.41 9.62 7.45
C ARG A 45 3.74 9.30 8.91
N PRO A 46 4.46 10.19 9.62
CA PRO A 46 4.64 10.05 11.06
C PRO A 46 3.30 10.05 11.79
N GLY A 47 3.14 9.16 12.76
CA GLY A 47 1.89 8.98 13.52
C GLY A 47 1.35 7.55 13.40
N LYS A 48 0.25 7.29 14.09
CA LYS A 48 -0.47 6.01 14.00
C LYS A 48 -1.51 6.10 12.89
N ALA A 49 -1.62 5.07 12.05
CA ALA A 49 -2.71 5.01 11.08
C ALA A 49 -4.04 4.81 11.83
N SER A 50 -5.10 5.47 11.38
CA SER A 50 -6.44 5.21 11.90
C SER A 50 -6.89 3.79 11.51
N GLY A 51 -7.84 3.24 12.26
CA GLY A 51 -8.41 1.92 11.94
C GLY A 51 -9.03 1.84 10.54
N ASP A 52 -9.58 2.95 10.04
CA ASP A 52 -10.14 3.02 8.69
C ASP A 52 -9.03 3.02 7.63
N GLU A 53 -7.93 3.73 7.84
CA GLU A 53 -6.79 3.71 6.92
C GLU A 53 -6.11 2.34 6.87
N VAL A 54 -5.98 1.65 8.01
CA VAL A 54 -5.50 0.26 8.07
C VAL A 54 -6.45 -0.67 7.31
N ARG A 55 -7.77 -0.45 7.42
CA ARG A 55 -8.78 -1.21 6.68
C ARG A 55 -8.67 -0.98 5.17
N GLU A 56 -8.48 0.26 4.73
CA GLU A 56 -8.28 0.60 3.31
C GLU A 56 -7.00 -0.04 2.75
N LEU A 57 -5.89 0.01 3.51
CA LEU A 57 -4.64 -0.68 3.13
C LEU A 57 -4.87 -2.19 3.00
N ARG A 58 -5.56 -2.81 3.97
CA ARG A 58 -5.86 -4.24 3.95
C ARG A 58 -6.74 -4.62 2.77
N ALA A 59 -7.78 -3.83 2.47
CA ALA A 59 -8.66 -4.07 1.33
C ALA A 59 -7.90 -3.98 0.00
N LEU A 60 -7.00 -2.99 -0.12
CA LEU A 60 -6.17 -2.84 -1.31
C LEU A 60 -5.19 -4.00 -1.46
N PHE A 61 -4.48 -4.37 -0.39
CA PHE A 61 -3.54 -5.49 -0.42
C PHE A 61 -4.25 -6.79 -0.80
N HIS A 62 -5.42 -7.04 -0.22
CA HIS A 62 -6.24 -8.19 -0.58
C HIS A 62 -6.67 -8.18 -2.06
N ARG A 63 -7.14 -7.04 -2.59
CA ARG A 63 -7.54 -6.90 -4.00
C ARG A 63 -6.40 -7.25 -4.96
N TYR A 64 -5.17 -6.90 -4.61
CA TYR A 64 -3.99 -7.12 -5.45
C TYR A 64 -3.17 -8.37 -5.05
N GLY A 65 -3.68 -9.21 -4.14
CA GLY A 65 -3.00 -10.44 -3.72
C GLY A 65 -1.68 -10.22 -2.98
N MET A 66 -1.54 -9.09 -2.29
CA MET A 66 -0.37 -8.72 -1.50
C MET A 66 -0.48 -9.26 -0.07
N ASP A 67 0.67 -9.49 0.57
CA ASP A 67 0.76 -9.92 1.96
C ASP A 67 0.26 -8.81 2.92
N THR A 68 -0.57 -9.17 3.90
CA THR A 68 -1.19 -8.23 4.86
C THR A 68 -0.58 -8.28 6.26
N THR A 69 0.41 -9.15 6.50
CA THR A 69 1.01 -9.40 7.81
C THR A 69 1.63 -8.14 8.41
N ASP A 70 2.29 -7.33 7.59
CA ASP A 70 2.94 -6.09 8.03
C ASP A 70 1.95 -4.97 8.40
N LEU A 71 0.64 -5.16 8.16
CA LEU A 71 -0.39 -4.17 8.51
C LEU A 71 -0.86 -4.27 9.97
N GLU A 72 -0.59 -5.37 10.66
CA GLU A 72 -1.10 -5.59 12.03
C GLU A 72 -0.47 -4.66 13.08
N GLY A 73 0.68 -4.05 12.75
CA GLY A 73 1.43 -3.14 13.63
C GLY A 73 1.24 -1.64 13.37
N LEU A 74 0.32 -1.24 12.48
CA LEU A 74 0.14 0.15 12.02
C LEU A 74 -0.76 1.03 12.90
#